data_AF-A0A8S2CLY7-F1
#
_entry.id   AF-A0A8S2CLY7-F1
#
_cell.length_a   1.000
_cell.length_b   1.000
_cell.length_c   1.000
_cell.angle_alpha   90.00
_cell.angle_beta   90.00
_cell.angle_gamma   90.00
#
_symmetry.space_group_name_H-M   'P 1'
#
loop_
_entity.id
_entity.type
_entity.pdbx_description
1 polymer ?
#
loop_
_entity_poly.entity_id
_entity_poly.type
_entity_poly.pdbx_seq_one_letter_code
_entity_poly.pdbx_strand_id
1 'polypeptide(L)'
;MSPAKYRKQIMRFENEGHKFYAFTREIVFDGFKKVYSSYENEDAEKLIDIEAIKKAKVLKAASAEVAHHETKPPARFTQATLVGELEKSGVGRPSTYSTMANVAIDRGYATLVNRAFFPTEQGRHVAQILEKDFPEVINKEFTRNMEQHLDNIAHGSEL
;
A
#
# COMPACT_ATOMS: atom_id res chain seq x y z
N MET A 1 -17.62 -15.39 5.07
CA MET A 1 -16.82 -16.06 6.11
C MET A 1 -16.61 -15.08 7.27
N SER A 2 -16.53 -15.57 8.51
CA SER A 2 -16.28 -14.70 9.67
C SER A 2 -14.86 -14.12 9.64
N PRO A 3 -14.66 -12.87 10.11
CA PRO A 3 -13.34 -12.25 10.18
C PRO A 3 -12.44 -13.02 11.16
N ALA A 4 -11.15 -13.09 10.84
CA ALA A 4 -10.15 -13.59 11.77
C ALA A 4 -10.08 -12.67 13.02
N LYS A 5 -9.98 -13.25 14.22
CA LYS A 5 -9.85 -12.50 15.48
C LYS A 5 -8.44 -12.64 16.03
N TYR A 6 -7.90 -11.52 16.49
CA TYR A 6 -6.55 -11.44 17.03
C TYR A 6 -6.56 -10.89 18.44
N ARG A 7 -5.65 -11.39 19.26
CA ARG A 7 -5.30 -10.82 20.56
C ARG A 7 -3.99 -10.07 20.40
N LYS A 8 -4.03 -8.75 20.57
CA LYS A 8 -2.83 -7.91 20.58
C LYS A 8 -2.43 -7.61 22.02
N GLN A 9 -1.17 -7.78 22.34
CA GLN A 9 -0.60 -7.37 23.62
C GLN A 9 0.61 -6.47 23.40
N ILE A 10 0.67 -5.39 24.18
CA ILE A 10 1.75 -4.40 24.13
C ILE A 10 2.42 -4.41 25.50
N MET A 11 3.73 -4.58 25.50
CA MET A 11 4.56 -4.59 26.70
C MET A 11 5.46 -3.35 26.67
N ARG A 12 5.56 -2.69 27.82
CA ARG A 12 6.43 -1.55 28.04
C ARG A 12 7.49 -1.93 29.06
N PHE A 13 8.75 -1.79 28.68
CA PHE A 13 9.89 -1.97 29.56
C PHE A 13 10.53 -0.63 29.85
N GLU A 14 11.08 -0.48 31.05
CA GLU A 14 11.75 0.73 31.48
C GLU A 14 13.15 0.36 32.00
N ASN A 15 14.16 1.07 31.51
CA ASN A 15 15.54 0.92 31.96
C ASN A 15 16.20 2.29 32.00
N GLU A 16 16.70 2.71 33.17
CA GLU A 16 17.35 4.02 33.38
C GLU A 16 16.54 5.22 32.81
N GLY A 17 15.21 5.19 32.93
CA GLY A 17 14.32 6.24 32.43
C GLY A 17 13.99 6.15 30.92
N HIS A 18 14.61 5.23 30.17
CA HIS A 18 14.28 4.95 28.77
C HIS A 18 13.16 3.92 28.65
N LYS A 19 12.24 4.15 27.70
CA LYS A 19 11.07 3.30 27.46
C LYS A 19 11.26 2.46 26.20
N PHE A 20 11.08 1.16 26.32
CA PHE A 20 11.11 0.20 25.22
C PHE A 20 9.75 -0.46 25.06
N TYR A 21 9.38 -0.78 23.83
CA TYR A 21 8.09 -1.36 23.49
C TYR A 21 8.27 -2.66 22.73
N ALA A 22 7.55 -3.70 23.15
CA ALA A 22 7.38 -4.92 22.39
C ALA A 22 5.89 -5.15 22.16
N PHE A 23 5.54 -5.64 20.97
CA PHE A 23 4.19 -6.03 20.64
C PHE A 23 4.17 -7.47 20.15
N THR A 24 3.09 -8.16 20.48
CA THR A 24 2.82 -9.51 19.99
C THR A 24 1.35 -9.61 19.65
N ARG A 25 1.06 -10.43 18.64
CA ARG A 25 -0.27 -10.63 18.09
C ARG A 25 -0.47 -12.12 17.91
N GLU A 26 -1.51 -12.63 18.54
CA GLU A 26 -1.89 -14.04 18.48
C GLU A 26 -3.22 -14.17 17.73
N ILE A 27 -3.35 -15.17 16.86
CA ILE A 27 -4.62 -15.52 16.22
C ILE A 27 -5.46 -16.33 17.22
N VAL A 28 -6.61 -15.80 17.63
CA VAL A 28 -7.56 -16.49 18.53
C VAL A 28 -8.63 -17.23 17.73
N PHE A 29 -8.85 -16.81 16.49
CA PHE A 29 -9.81 -17.42 15.58
C PHE A 29 -9.40 -17.14 14.14
N ASP A 30 -9.18 -18.20 13.35
CA ASP A 30 -8.67 -18.08 11.98
C ASP A 30 -9.67 -17.47 11.00
N GLY A 31 -10.98 -17.67 11.22
CA GLY A 31 -12.02 -17.15 10.34
C GLY A 31 -11.77 -17.49 8.86
N PHE A 32 -11.75 -16.47 8.01
CA PHE A 32 -11.46 -16.63 6.57
C PHE A 32 -10.04 -17.11 6.25
N LYS A 33 -9.07 -16.96 7.17
CA LYS A 33 -7.68 -17.40 6.95
C LYS A 33 -7.55 -18.90 6.78
N LYS A 34 -8.50 -19.69 7.30
CA LYS A 34 -8.52 -21.15 7.13
C LYS A 34 -8.55 -21.59 5.66
N VAL A 35 -9.04 -20.72 4.76
CA VAL A 35 -9.14 -20.99 3.32
C VAL A 35 -8.07 -20.23 2.51
N TYR A 36 -7.52 -19.15 3.06
CA TYR A 36 -6.56 -18.27 2.39
C TYR A 36 -5.11 -18.39 2.89
N SER A 37 -4.84 -19.26 3.87
CA SER A 37 -3.52 -19.39 4.50
C SER A 37 -2.39 -19.72 3.53
N SER A 38 -2.68 -20.35 2.39
CA SER A 38 -1.69 -20.63 1.33
C SER A 38 -1.24 -19.41 0.52
N TYR A 39 -1.89 -18.26 0.68
CA TYR A 39 -1.60 -17.02 -0.06
C TYR A 39 -0.98 -15.92 0.82
N GLU A 40 -0.97 -16.07 2.13
CA GLU A 40 -0.21 -15.21 3.03
C GLU A 40 1.20 -15.80 3.18
N ASN A 41 2.24 -15.01 2.90
CA ASN A 41 3.59 -15.38 3.32
C ASN A 41 3.56 -15.48 4.85
N GLU A 42 3.87 -16.65 5.40
CA GLU A 42 4.13 -16.84 6.82
C GLU A 42 5.41 -16.07 7.20
N ASP A 43 5.31 -14.75 7.31
CA ASP A 43 6.08 -14.07 8.33
C ASP A 43 5.51 -14.58 9.64
N ALA A 44 6.03 -15.70 10.12
CA ALA A 44 5.78 -16.19 11.46
C ALA A 44 6.23 -15.06 12.40
N GLU A 45 5.29 -14.18 12.76
CA GLU A 45 5.48 -13.19 13.81
C GLU A 45 5.96 -14.01 15.01
N LYS A 46 7.24 -13.87 15.38
CA LYS A 46 7.81 -14.56 16.52
C LYS A 46 6.91 -14.26 17.71
N LEU A 47 6.10 -15.24 18.08
CA LEU A 47 5.21 -15.12 19.21
C LEU A 47 6.10 -14.97 20.44
N ILE A 48 6.08 -13.77 21.01
CA ILE A 48 6.76 -13.50 22.27
C ILE A 48 5.98 -14.23 23.36
N ASP A 49 6.64 -15.11 24.11
CA ASP A 49 6.04 -15.76 25.28
C ASP A 49 5.76 -14.72 26.37
N ILE A 50 4.52 -14.25 26.40
CA ILE A 50 4.09 -13.23 27.35
C ILE A 50 4.00 -13.79 28.77
N GLU A 51 3.71 -15.07 28.96
CA GLU A 51 3.56 -15.64 30.29
C GLU A 51 4.90 -15.68 31.02
N ALA A 52 5.97 -16.06 30.31
CA ALA A 52 7.34 -15.99 30.83
C ALA A 52 7.70 -14.54 31.22
N ILE A 53 7.37 -13.56 30.39
CA ILE A 53 7.65 -12.13 30.65
C ILE A 53 6.86 -11.61 31.85
N LYS A 54 5.56 -11.93 31.97
CA LYS A 54 4.72 -11.48 33.09
C LYS A 54 5.17 -12.03 34.43
N LYS A 55 5.71 -13.26 34.46
CA LYS A 55 6.23 -13.89 35.67
C LYS A 55 7.56 -13.26 36.12
N ALA A 56 8.30 -12.63 35.21
CA ALA A 56 9.55 -11.96 35.51
C ALA A 56 9.31 -10.52 36.00
N LYS A 57 9.72 -10.22 37.23
CA LYS A 57 9.67 -8.84 37.79
C LYS A 57 10.77 -7.94 37.22
N VAL A 58 11.90 -8.53 36.82
CA VAL A 58 13.08 -7.86 36.24
C VAL A 58 13.62 -8.74 35.11
N LEU A 59 13.98 -8.14 33.98
CA LEU A 59 14.56 -8.81 32.83
C LEU A 59 15.96 -8.25 32.56
N LYS A 60 16.90 -9.12 32.20
CA LYS A 60 18.23 -8.72 31.76
C LYS A 60 18.23 -8.58 30.24
N ALA A 61 18.62 -7.41 29.73
CA ALA A 61 18.83 -7.23 28.31
C ALA A 61 19.99 -8.13 27.83
N ALA A 62 19.75 -8.94 26.80
CA ALA A 62 20.77 -9.80 26.22
C ALA A 62 21.80 -9.00 25.40
N SER A 63 21.31 -8.00 24.66
CA SER A 63 22.10 -7.01 23.94
C SER A 63 21.34 -5.68 23.89
N ALA A 64 22.07 -4.59 23.64
CA ALA A 64 21.52 -3.28 23.34
C ALA A 64 22.28 -2.71 22.15
N GLU A 65 21.56 -2.42 21.08
CA GLU A 65 22.13 -1.94 19.82
C GLU A 65 21.48 -0.62 19.41
N VAL A 66 22.29 0.32 18.92
CA VAL A 66 21.80 1.58 18.37
C VAL A 66 21.57 1.38 16.88
N ALA A 67 20.30 1.24 16.49
CA ALA A 67 19.91 1.08 15.09
C ALA A 67 19.79 2.44 14.39
N HIS A 68 20.65 2.70 13.41
CA HIS A 68 20.51 3.86 12.53
C HIS A 68 19.46 3.58 11.45
N HIS A 69 18.52 4.51 11.29
CA HIS A 69 17.47 4.44 10.26
C HIS A 69 17.54 5.67 9.37
N GLU A 70 17.54 5.45 8.06
CA GLU A 70 17.43 6.51 7.06
C GLU A 70 16.01 6.57 6.50
N THR A 71 15.54 7.77 6.21
CA THR A 71 14.29 7.97 5.48
C THR A 71 14.45 7.44 4.06
N LYS A 72 13.52 6.58 3.66
CA LYS A 72 13.45 6.10 2.28
C LYS A 72 12.57 7.04 1.46
N PRO A 73 12.90 7.28 0.18
CA PRO A 73 11.99 7.98 -0.71
C PRO A 73 10.68 7.19 -0.88
N PRO A 74 9.59 7.84 -1.32
CA PRO A 74 8.35 7.16 -1.63
C PRO A 74 8.57 6.00 -2.61
N ALA A 75 7.90 4.88 -2.35
CA ALA A 75 7.94 3.73 -3.23
C ALA A 75 7.37 4.10 -4.60
N ARG A 76 8.00 3.61 -5.68
CA ARG A 76 7.46 3.74 -7.03
C ARG A 76 6.20 2.89 -7.17
N PHE A 77 5.33 3.31 -8.08
CA PHE A 77 4.15 2.52 -8.41
C PHE A 77 4.54 1.18 -9.02
N THR A 78 4.00 0.10 -8.47
CA THR A 78 3.76 -1.17 -9.17
C THR A 78 2.42 -1.11 -9.88
N GLN A 79 2.09 -2.12 -10.70
CA GLN A 79 0.78 -2.21 -11.34
C GLN A 79 -0.35 -2.21 -10.31
N ALA A 80 -0.24 -2.97 -9.22
CA ALA A 80 -1.26 -3.01 -8.18
C ALA A 80 -1.45 -1.65 -7.49
N THR A 81 -0.36 -0.97 -7.13
CA THR A 81 -0.45 0.34 -6.47
C THR A 81 -0.89 1.45 -7.43
N LEU A 82 -0.59 1.34 -8.73
CA LEU A 82 -1.07 2.29 -9.74
C LEU A 82 -2.57 2.14 -9.94
N VAL A 83 -3.07 0.90 -10.06
CA VAL A 83 -4.51 0.61 -10.13
C VAL A 83 -5.22 1.15 -8.89
N GLY A 84 -4.68 0.91 -7.69
CA GLY A 84 -5.26 1.42 -6.46
C GLY A 84 -5.29 2.96 -6.38
N GLU A 85 -4.28 3.64 -6.93
CA GLU A 85 -4.25 5.10 -6.99
C GLU A 85 -5.26 5.65 -8.03
N LEU A 86 -5.36 5.01 -9.20
CA LEU A 86 -6.36 5.35 -10.23
C LEU A 86 -7.78 5.23 -9.66
N GLU A 87 -8.09 4.10 -9.02
CA GLU A 87 -9.37 3.86 -8.36
C GLU A 87 -9.68 4.91 -7.28
N LYS A 88 -8.71 5.18 -6.39
CA LYS A 88 -8.87 6.21 -5.35
C LYS A 88 -9.10 7.61 -5.92
N SER A 89 -8.48 7.92 -7.06
CA SER A 89 -8.63 9.21 -7.74
C SER A 89 -9.91 9.31 -8.59
N GLY A 90 -10.61 8.19 -8.83
CA GLY A 90 -11.78 8.12 -9.70
C GLY A 90 -11.47 8.23 -11.19
N VAL A 91 -10.20 8.12 -11.57
CA VAL A 91 -9.74 8.14 -12.96
C VAL A 91 -9.68 6.71 -13.50
N GLY A 92 -10.49 6.41 -14.51
CA GLY A 92 -10.64 5.07 -15.08
C GLY A 92 -11.67 4.20 -14.35
N ARG A 93 -11.85 2.96 -14.84
CA ARG A 93 -12.85 1.97 -14.38
C ARG A 93 -12.20 0.57 -14.38
N PRO A 94 -12.81 -0.45 -13.73
CA PRO A 94 -12.27 -1.80 -13.72
C PRO A 94 -11.93 -2.38 -15.11
N SER A 95 -12.66 -1.94 -16.14
CA SER A 95 -12.43 -2.29 -17.54
C SER A 95 -11.23 -1.57 -18.19
N THR A 96 -10.75 -0.47 -17.63
CA THR A 96 -9.74 0.40 -18.26
C THR A 96 -8.40 0.45 -17.54
N TYR A 97 -8.32 0.11 -16.25
CA TYR A 97 -7.06 0.26 -15.48
C TYR A 97 -5.87 -0.48 -16.09
N SER A 98 -6.05 -1.76 -16.43
CA SER A 98 -4.99 -2.56 -17.06
C SER A 98 -4.57 -1.99 -18.41
N THR A 99 -5.55 -1.55 -19.20
CA THR A 99 -5.32 -0.96 -20.52
C THR A 99 -4.53 0.35 -20.40
N MET A 100 -4.89 1.24 -19.49
CA MET A 100 -4.16 2.49 -19.25
C MET A 100 -2.71 2.24 -18.84
N ALA A 101 -2.48 1.31 -17.90
CA ALA A 101 -1.15 0.94 -17.45
C ALA A 101 -0.30 0.36 -18.60
N ASN A 102 -0.88 -0.49 -19.44
CA ASN A 102 -0.20 -1.08 -20.60
C ASN A 102 0.10 -0.03 -21.67
N VAL A 103 -0.83 0.88 -21.96
CA VAL A 103 -0.62 1.96 -22.94
C VAL A 103 0.59 2.82 -22.56
N ALA A 104 0.80 3.09 -21.27
CA ALA A 104 1.98 3.84 -20.82
C ALA A 104 3.31 3.10 -21.13
N ILE A 105 3.30 1.77 -21.09
CA ILE A 105 4.46 0.93 -21.41
C ILE A 105 4.61 0.79 -22.92
N ASP A 106 3.55 0.39 -23.62
CA ASP A 106 3.54 0.09 -25.05
C ASP A 106 3.92 1.31 -25.89
N ARG A 107 3.56 2.52 -25.44
CA ARG A 107 3.94 3.78 -26.10
C ARG A 107 5.30 4.33 -25.65
N GLY A 108 6.01 3.63 -24.78
CA GLY A 108 7.34 4.02 -24.31
C GLY A 108 7.36 5.22 -23.35
N TYR A 109 6.24 5.57 -22.71
CA TYR A 109 6.21 6.64 -21.69
C TYR A 109 6.75 6.16 -20.34
N ALA A 110 6.65 4.87 -20.06
CA ALA A 110 7.22 4.23 -18.88
C ALA A 110 7.83 2.87 -19.21
N THR A 111 8.74 2.41 -18.36
CA THR A 111 9.28 1.05 -18.38
C THR A 111 9.08 0.39 -17.04
N LEU A 112 9.13 -0.95 -17.01
CA LEU A 112 9.09 -1.72 -15.78
C LEU A 112 10.50 -2.17 -15.39
N VAL A 113 10.93 -1.81 -14.18
CA VAL A 113 12.15 -2.32 -13.55
C VAL A 113 11.76 -2.90 -12.20
N ASN A 114 12.03 -4.19 -11.97
CA ASN A 114 11.64 -4.90 -10.74
C ASN A 114 10.14 -4.72 -10.41
N ARG A 115 9.27 -4.83 -11.43
CA ARG A 115 7.79 -4.66 -11.34
C ARG A 115 7.32 -3.26 -10.94
N ALA A 116 8.21 -2.27 -10.90
CA ALA A 116 7.86 -0.88 -10.65
C ALA A 116 7.98 -0.04 -11.93
N PHE A 117 7.10 0.95 -12.08
CA PHE A 117 7.08 1.90 -13.19
C PHE A 117 8.19 2.95 -13.05
N PHE A 118 8.93 3.13 -14.13
CA PHE A 118 9.92 4.19 -14.28
C PHE A 118 9.53 5.04 -15.50
N PRO A 119 9.32 6.36 -15.33
CA PRO A 119 9.06 7.22 -16.48
C PRO A 119 10.30 7.29 -17.36
N THR A 120 10.13 7.20 -18.67
CA THR A 120 11.19 7.44 -19.65
C THR A 120 11.46 8.94 -19.80
N GLU A 121 12.56 9.31 -20.44
CA GLU A 121 12.82 10.71 -20.84
C GLU A 121 11.68 11.26 -21.71
N GLN A 122 11.24 10.49 -22.70
CA GLN A 122 10.12 10.86 -23.56
C GLN A 122 8.81 11.03 -22.77
N GLY A 123 8.50 10.10 -21.86
CA GLY A 123 7.33 10.20 -21.00
C GLY A 123 7.33 11.46 -20.14
N ARG A 124 8.49 11.82 -19.57
CA ARG A 124 8.65 13.06 -18.81
C ARG A 124 8.41 14.30 -19.67
N HIS A 125 9.04 14.38 -20.84
CA HIS A 125 8.86 15.53 -21.73
C HIS A 125 7.41 15.69 -22.21
N VAL A 126 6.77 14.59 -22.59
CA VAL A 126 5.36 14.62 -23.02
C VAL A 126 4.47 15.06 -21.86
N ALA A 127 4.66 14.52 -20.65
CA ALA A 127 3.90 14.94 -19.47
C ALA A 127 4.07 16.43 -19.18
N GLN A 128 5.31 16.96 -19.23
CA GLN A 128 5.59 18.38 -19.01
C GLN A 128 4.92 19.30 -20.04
N ILE A 129 4.94 18.91 -21.33
CA ILE A 129 4.26 19.69 -22.38
C ILE A 129 2.75 19.69 -22.13
N LEU A 130 2.18 18.52 -21.83
CA LEU A 130 0.74 18.40 -21.58
C LEU A 130 0.30 19.15 -20.33
N GLU A 131 1.07 19.12 -19.25
CA GLU A 131 0.80 19.89 -18.03
C GLU A 131 0.89 21.40 -18.26
N LYS A 132 1.82 21.85 -19.12
CA LYS A 132 2.02 23.27 -19.40
C LYS A 132 0.98 23.83 -20.36
N ASP A 133 0.74 23.13 -21.47
CA ASP A 133 -0.04 23.67 -22.60
C ASP A 133 -1.52 23.25 -22.53
N PHE A 134 -1.85 22.18 -21.79
CA PHE A 134 -3.22 21.66 -21.64
C PHE A 134 -3.60 21.37 -20.16
N PRO A 135 -3.40 22.31 -19.22
CA PRO A 135 -3.60 22.07 -17.79
C PRO A 135 -5.05 21.72 -17.43
N GLU A 136 -6.02 22.24 -18.18
CA GLU A 136 -7.46 21.96 -17.95
C GLU A 136 -7.82 20.50 -18.28
N VAL A 137 -7.17 19.92 -19.30
CA VAL A 137 -7.46 18.55 -19.77
C VAL A 137 -6.72 17.50 -18.94
N ILE A 138 -5.49 17.81 -18.50
CA ILE A 138 -4.62 16.91 -17.72
C ILE A 138 -4.92 16.98 -16.21
N ASN A 139 -5.99 17.68 -15.83
CA ASN A 139 -6.45 17.75 -14.46
C ASN A 139 -7.21 16.47 -14.07
N LYS A 140 -6.80 15.85 -12.95
CA LYS A 140 -7.46 14.66 -12.38
C LYS A 140 -8.96 14.86 -12.12
N GLU A 141 -9.36 16.03 -11.60
CA GLU A 141 -10.77 16.33 -11.33
C GLU A 141 -11.57 16.41 -12.63
N PHE A 142 -11.01 17.04 -13.66
CA PHE A 142 -11.64 17.09 -14.98
C PHE A 142 -11.83 15.68 -15.54
N THR A 143 -10.78 14.85 -15.51
CA THR A 143 -10.85 13.47 -15.99
C THR A 143 -11.90 12.65 -15.21
N ARG A 144 -11.92 12.75 -13.87
CA ARG A 144 -12.91 12.06 -13.03
C ARG A 144 -14.34 12.52 -13.35
N ASN A 145 -14.57 13.81 -13.50
CA ASN A 145 -15.89 14.35 -13.80
C ASN A 145 -16.37 13.87 -15.17
N MET A 146 -15.48 13.84 -16.16
CA MET A 146 -15.79 13.24 -17.45
C MET A 146 -16.24 11.79 -17.27
N GLU A 147 -15.47 10.95 -16.58
CA GLU A 147 -15.83 9.54 -16.35
C GLU A 147 -17.21 9.41 -15.67
N GLN A 148 -17.53 10.30 -14.73
CA GLN A 148 -18.85 10.37 -14.10
C GLN A 148 -19.97 10.77 -15.08
N HIS A 149 -19.71 11.69 -16.00
CA HIS A 149 -20.68 12.05 -17.05
C HIS A 149 -20.97 10.85 -17.96
N LEU A 150 -19.96 10.08 -18.36
CA LEU A 150 -20.19 8.85 -19.14
C LEU A 150 -21.02 7.82 -18.35
N ASP A 151 -20.75 7.69 -17.05
CA ASP A 151 -21.57 6.83 -16.19
C ASP A 151 -23.02 7.34 -16.13
N ASN A 152 -23.25 8.63 -15.98
CA ASN A 152 -24.61 9.20 -15.95
C ASN A 152 -25.37 8.94 -17.24
N ILE A 153 -24.72 9.10 -18.40
CA ILE A 153 -25.30 8.78 -19.71
C ILE A 153 -25.65 7.29 -19.77
N ALA A 154 -24.75 6.40 -19.33
CA ALA A 154 -25.00 4.96 -19.32
C ALA A 154 -26.18 4.55 -18.40
N HIS A 155 -26.43 5.32 -17.34
CA HIS A 155 -27.57 5.13 -16.43
C HIS A 155 -28.83 5.89 -16.85
N GLY A 156 -28.78 6.71 -17.91
CA GLY A 156 -29.90 7.51 -18.40
C GLY A 156 -30.26 8.71 -17.50
N SER A 157 -29.34 9.17 -16.65
CA SER A 157 -29.54 10.32 -15.76
C SER A 157 -29.05 11.66 -16.35
N GLU A 158 -28.40 11.63 -17.51
CA GLU A 158 -28.11 12.79 -18.37
C GLU A 158 -28.54 12.44 -19.82
N LEU A 159 -29.24 13.36 -20.48
CA LEU A 159 -29.74 13.26 -21.86
C LEU A 159 -29.09 14.35 -22.73
#